data_AF-Q7RN99-F1
#
_entry.id   AF-Q7RN99-F1
#
_cell.length_a   1.000
_cell.length_b   1.000
_cell.length_c   1.000
_cell.angle_alpha   90.00
_cell.angle_beta   90.00
_cell.angle_gamma   90.00
#
_symmetry.space_group_name_H-M   'P 1'
#
loop_
_entity.id
_entity.type
_entity.pdbx_description
1 polymer ?
#
loop_
_entity_poly.entity_id
_entity_poly.type
_entity_poly.pdbx_seq_one_letter_code
_entity_poly.pdbx_strand_id
1 'polypeptide(L)'
;MSRVCIITGGTGLLGNSFREVVKNENPNFIESENEIIVNSNDKNVIKKYVFLSSKMCNLKNYDDTKNFFEKNKFTDIIHFAAHVGGLYANKNNNLQFLLNNLDINLNIVKICHKYSITRGIFALSTCIFPEKCDLPLIEENVHDGRCHLSNEGYSTSKRVLEILVRCYREKYNYQWMCIIPTNIYGKYDNFNLENGHVIPSIIHKIYLAKGN
;
A
#
# COMPACT_ATOMS: atom_id res chain seq x y z
N MET A 1 22.29 -13.86 2.84
CA MET A 1 21.19 -13.65 3.81
C MET A 1 19.89 -14.14 3.19
N SER A 2 19.00 -14.73 3.97
CA SER A 2 17.63 -15.04 3.51
C SER A 2 16.85 -13.75 3.33
N ARG A 3 16.20 -13.56 2.17
CA ARG A 3 15.36 -12.39 1.93
C ARG A 3 14.03 -12.52 2.68
N VAL A 4 13.67 -11.49 3.44
CA VAL A 4 12.43 -11.39 4.22
C VAL A 4 11.71 -10.12 3.80
N CYS A 5 10.51 -10.27 3.25
CA CYS A 5 9.71 -9.16 2.75
C CYS A 5 8.56 -8.85 3.70
N ILE A 6 8.41 -7.59 4.08
CA ILE A 6 7.22 -7.11 4.78
C ILE A 6 6.19 -6.57 3.77
N ILE A 7 4.94 -6.99 3.91
CA ILE A 7 3.79 -6.45 3.18
C ILE A 7 2.97 -5.63 4.17
N THR A 8 3.08 -4.31 4.11
CA THR A 8 2.22 -3.43 4.93
C THR A 8 0.83 -3.35 4.29
N GLY A 9 -0.23 -3.30 5.10
CA GLY A 9 -1.61 -3.37 4.58
C GLY A 9 -1.97 -4.78 4.11
N GLY A 10 -1.36 -5.80 4.72
CA GLY A 10 -1.46 -7.20 4.33
C GLY A 10 -2.88 -7.78 4.43
N THR A 11 -3.77 -7.13 5.18
CA THR A 11 -5.18 -7.53 5.35
C THR A 11 -6.16 -6.80 4.43
N GLY A 12 -5.69 -5.83 3.63
CA GLY A 12 -6.53 -5.13 2.65
C GLY A 12 -6.71 -5.94 1.36
N LEU A 13 -7.39 -5.35 0.37
CA LEU A 13 -7.61 -5.96 -0.94
C LEU A 13 -6.28 -6.41 -1.58
N LEU A 14 -5.35 -5.47 -1.79
CA LEU A 14 -4.04 -5.74 -2.39
C LEU A 14 -3.21 -6.74 -1.55
N GLY A 15 -3.24 -6.62 -0.24
CA GLY A 15 -2.52 -7.52 0.67
C GLY A 15 -2.98 -8.97 0.55
N ASN A 16 -4.29 -9.21 0.60
CA ASN A 16 -4.86 -10.56 0.46
C ASN A 16 -4.70 -11.10 -0.97
N SER A 17 -4.88 -10.27 -2.00
CA SER A 17 -4.63 -10.68 -3.38
C SER A 17 -3.16 -11.07 -3.59
N PHE A 18 -2.22 -10.30 -3.05
CA PHE A 18 -0.81 -10.65 -3.09
C PHE A 18 -0.51 -11.94 -2.32
N ARG A 19 -1.18 -12.16 -1.18
CA ARG A 19 -1.11 -13.41 -0.42
C ARG A 19 -1.53 -14.62 -1.26
N GLU A 20 -2.63 -14.54 -2.01
CA GLU A 20 -3.05 -15.60 -2.93
C GLU A 20 -2.03 -15.82 -4.05
N VAL A 21 -1.50 -14.75 -4.65
CA VAL A 21 -0.46 -14.86 -5.68
C VAL A 21 0.79 -15.57 -5.16
N VAL A 22 1.29 -15.20 -3.97
CA VAL A 22 2.45 -15.87 -3.36
C VAL A 22 2.19 -17.37 -3.18
N LYS A 23 0.98 -17.77 -2.76
CA LYS A 23 0.61 -19.18 -2.58
C LYS A 23 0.55 -19.94 -3.91
N ASN A 24 -0.03 -19.32 -4.93
CA ASN A 24 -0.19 -19.94 -6.25
C ASN A 24 1.16 -20.12 -6.96
N GLU A 25 2.06 -19.15 -6.83
CA GLU A 25 3.40 -19.18 -7.45
C GLU A 25 4.40 -20.08 -6.68
N ASN A 26 4.09 -20.47 -5.45
CA ASN A 26 5.00 -21.23 -4.59
C ASN A 26 4.28 -22.45 -3.99
N PRO A 27 4.18 -23.60 -4.70
CA PRO A 27 3.39 -24.75 -4.23
C PRO A 27 3.90 -25.36 -2.91
N ASN A 28 5.19 -25.18 -2.58
CA ASN A 28 5.81 -25.70 -1.35
C ASN A 28 5.98 -24.60 -0.30
N PHE A 29 4.86 -24.03 0.16
CA PHE A 29 4.84 -22.98 1.19
C PHE A 29 4.34 -23.50 2.54
N ILE A 30 4.77 -22.83 3.62
CA ILE A 30 4.21 -22.98 4.97
C ILE A 30 3.53 -21.65 5.32
N GLU A 31 2.26 -21.71 5.68
CA GLU A 31 1.47 -20.52 6.03
C GLU A 31 1.13 -20.52 7.53
N SER A 32 1.32 -19.35 8.15
CA SER A 32 0.82 -19.02 9.48
C SER A 32 -0.17 -17.85 9.36
N GLU A 33 -0.69 -17.34 10.49
CA GLU A 33 -1.70 -16.28 10.49
C GLU A 33 -1.30 -15.06 9.64
N ASN A 34 -0.07 -14.58 9.84
CA ASN A 34 0.47 -13.36 9.22
C ASN A 34 1.73 -13.61 8.38
N GLU A 35 2.13 -14.86 8.14
CA GLU A 35 3.36 -15.15 7.40
C GLU A 35 3.19 -16.26 6.38
N ILE A 36 3.96 -16.16 5.29
CA ILE A 36 4.16 -17.26 4.34
C ILE A 36 5.67 -17.49 4.24
N ILE A 37 6.09 -18.72 4.47
CA ILE A 37 7.46 -19.17 4.32
C ILE A 37 7.54 -20.02 3.04
N VAL A 38 8.45 -19.65 2.15
CA VAL A 38 8.70 -20.35 0.90
C VAL A 38 10.02 -21.12 1.02
N ASN A 39 9.98 -22.42 0.77
CA ASN A 39 11.19 -23.24 0.75
C ASN A 39 11.84 -23.17 -0.63
N SER A 40 12.90 -22.37 -0.75
CA SER A 40 13.70 -22.28 -1.98
C SER A 40 15.20 -22.27 -1.67
N ASN A 41 15.96 -22.97 -2.52
CA ASN A 41 17.42 -22.98 -2.51
C ASN A 41 18.02 -21.75 -3.22
N ASP A 42 17.21 -21.02 -4.00
CA ASP A 42 17.64 -19.79 -4.64
C ASP A 42 17.74 -18.67 -3.60
N LYS A 43 18.92 -18.03 -3.53
CA LYS A 43 19.20 -16.90 -2.63
C LYS A 43 18.50 -15.62 -3.07
N ASN A 44 18.08 -15.54 -4.32
CA ASN A 44 17.35 -14.39 -4.88
C ASN A 44 15.86 -14.43 -4.56
N VAL A 45 15.31 -15.58 -4.12
CA VAL A 45 13.90 -15.72 -3.76
C VAL A 45 13.64 -15.19 -2.35
N ILE A 46 12.52 -14.49 -2.18
CA ILE A 46 12.01 -14.11 -0.85
C ILE A 46 11.56 -15.38 -0.13
N LYS A 47 12.21 -15.69 0.99
CA LYS A 47 11.96 -16.91 1.76
C LYS A 47 10.84 -16.76 2.78
N LYS A 48 10.55 -15.52 3.18
CA LYS A 48 9.52 -15.21 4.17
C LYS A 48 8.81 -13.92 3.80
N TYR A 49 7.49 -13.97 3.75
CA TYR A 49 6.59 -12.85 3.56
C TYR A 49 5.86 -12.60 4.88
N VAL A 50 5.85 -11.37 5.38
CA VAL A 50 5.15 -10.97 6.61
C VAL A 50 4.05 -9.98 6.26
N PHE A 51 2.80 -10.39 6.42
CA PHE A 51 1.60 -9.60 6.12
C PHE A 51 1.17 -8.81 7.35
N LEU A 52 1.50 -7.53 7.38
CA LEU A 52 1.24 -6.66 8.53
C LEU A 52 -0.19 -6.14 8.54
N SER A 53 -0.85 -6.27 9.70
CA SER A 53 -2.13 -5.63 10.00
C SER A 53 -1.96 -4.50 11.02
N SER A 54 -2.96 -3.60 11.09
CA SER A 54 -2.98 -2.51 12.08
C SER A 54 -3.09 -3.00 13.53
N LYS A 55 -3.52 -4.24 13.76
CA LYS A 55 -3.55 -4.87 15.11
C LYS A 55 -2.16 -5.23 15.60
N MET A 56 -1.22 -5.47 14.69
CA MET A 56 0.15 -5.87 15.01
C MET A 56 1.07 -4.66 15.20
N CYS A 57 0.86 -3.59 14.41
CA CYS A 57 1.64 -2.37 14.48
C CYS A 57 0.83 -1.19 13.93
N ASN A 58 0.77 -0.11 14.70
CA ASN A 58 0.21 1.16 14.28
C ASN A 58 1.26 1.98 13.53
N LEU A 59 1.20 1.95 12.20
CA LEU A 59 2.15 2.66 11.33
C LEU A 59 2.11 4.19 11.45
N LYS A 60 1.10 4.78 12.10
CA LYS A 60 1.09 6.21 12.42
C LYS A 60 2.03 6.55 13.59
N ASN A 61 2.33 5.58 14.45
CA ASN A 61 3.24 5.74 15.56
C ASN A 61 4.66 5.30 15.14
N TYR A 62 5.61 6.25 15.19
CA TYR A 62 6.98 6.00 14.77
C TYR A 62 7.67 4.95 15.65
N ASP A 63 7.51 5.01 16.98
CA ASP A 63 8.18 4.09 17.90
C ASP A 63 7.62 2.67 17.80
N ASP A 64 6.31 2.52 17.60
CA ASP A 64 5.70 1.22 17.34
C ASP A 64 6.22 0.62 16.02
N THR A 65 6.27 1.44 14.96
CA THR A 65 6.84 1.03 13.66
C THR A 65 8.32 0.62 13.80
N LYS A 66 9.11 1.42 14.51
CA LYS A 66 10.52 1.15 14.78
C LYS A 66 10.69 -0.18 15.51
N ASN A 67 9.97 -0.37 16.61
CA ASN A 67 10.05 -1.58 17.44
C ASN A 67 9.64 -2.84 16.66
N PHE A 68 8.66 -2.73 15.79
CA PHE A 68 8.25 -3.85 14.93
C PHE A 68 9.34 -4.24 13.92
N PHE A 69 9.95 -3.26 13.25
CA PHE A 69 10.99 -3.51 12.24
C PHE A 69 12.30 -4.03 12.85
N GLU A 70 12.68 -3.54 14.03
CA GLU A 70 13.88 -3.96 14.75
C GLU A 70 13.88 -5.46 15.06
N LYS A 71 12.73 -6.01 15.45
CA LYS A 71 12.57 -7.41 15.84
C LYS A 71 12.64 -8.38 14.66
N ASN A 72 12.28 -7.93 13.46
CA ASN A 72 12.00 -8.83 12.33
C ASN A 72 13.01 -8.81 11.19
N LYS A 73 14.00 -7.90 11.21
CA LYS A 73 15.13 -7.83 10.26
C LYS A 73 14.74 -8.00 8.79
N PHE A 74 13.81 -7.17 8.32
CA PHE A 74 13.35 -7.18 6.92
C PHE A 74 14.45 -6.76 5.95
N THR A 75 14.43 -7.32 4.73
CA THR A 75 15.32 -6.95 3.63
C THR A 75 14.59 -6.26 2.48
N ASP A 76 13.28 -6.50 2.38
CA ASP A 76 12.42 -6.01 1.30
C ASP A 76 11.09 -5.49 1.85
N ILE A 77 10.47 -4.54 1.16
CA ILE A 77 9.14 -4.02 1.52
C ILE A 77 8.21 -3.94 0.31
N ILE A 78 6.94 -4.29 0.54
CA ILE A 78 5.83 -3.93 -0.34
C ILE A 78 4.85 -3.11 0.51
N HIS A 79 4.73 -1.83 0.16
CA HIS A 79 3.98 -0.86 0.94
C HIS A 79 2.59 -0.60 0.35
N PHE A 80 1.59 -1.37 0.83
CA PHE A 80 0.16 -1.16 0.51
C PHE A 80 -0.63 -0.45 1.61
N ALA A 81 -0.07 -0.31 2.82
CA ALA A 81 -0.79 0.34 3.92
C ALA A 81 -1.11 1.81 3.58
N ALA A 82 -2.36 2.17 3.79
CA ALA A 82 -2.83 3.53 3.64
C ALA A 82 -4.12 3.71 4.45
N HIS A 83 -4.41 4.94 4.86
CA HIS A 83 -5.74 5.31 5.34
C HIS A 83 -6.60 5.62 4.12
N VAL A 84 -7.54 4.72 3.80
CA VAL A 84 -8.37 4.73 2.58
C VAL A 84 -9.86 4.72 2.92
N GLY A 85 -10.69 5.15 1.98
CA GLY A 85 -12.15 5.14 2.09
C GLY A 85 -12.80 5.58 0.77
N GLY A 86 -14.12 5.48 0.69
CA GLY A 86 -14.89 5.95 -0.47
C GLY A 86 -14.79 7.47 -0.71
N LEU A 87 -15.35 7.92 -1.83
CA LEU A 87 -15.30 9.32 -2.27
C LEU A 87 -15.82 10.31 -1.20
N TYR A 88 -16.96 9.98 -0.58
CA TYR A 88 -17.57 10.82 0.46
C TYR A 88 -16.72 10.89 1.73
N ALA A 89 -16.13 9.76 2.14
CA ALA A 89 -15.25 9.71 3.30
C ALA A 89 -14.02 10.60 3.12
N ASN A 90 -13.39 10.58 1.93
CA ASN A 90 -12.26 11.45 1.60
C ASN A 90 -12.67 12.92 1.60
N LYS A 91 -13.74 13.27 0.89
CA LYS A 91 -14.19 14.66 0.72
C LYS A 91 -14.46 15.34 2.06
N ASN A 92 -15.09 14.61 2.98
CA ASN A 92 -15.48 15.13 4.29
C ASN A 92 -14.32 15.16 5.32
N ASN A 93 -13.22 14.44 5.06
CA ASN A 93 -12.13 14.25 6.04
C ASN A 93 -10.74 14.51 5.45
N ASN A 94 -10.59 15.38 4.45
CA ASN A 94 -9.34 15.65 3.74
C ASN A 94 -8.13 15.85 4.67
N LEU A 95 -8.26 16.64 5.74
CA LEU A 95 -7.19 16.85 6.72
C LEU A 95 -6.75 15.54 7.39
N GLN A 96 -7.70 14.72 7.84
CA GLN A 96 -7.41 13.45 8.50
C GLN A 96 -6.73 12.46 7.54
N PHE A 97 -7.19 12.40 6.28
CA PHE A 97 -6.57 11.58 5.24
C PHE A 97 -5.14 12.04 4.94
N LEU A 98 -4.90 13.35 4.88
CA LEU A 98 -3.55 13.91 4.71
C LEU A 98 -2.64 13.50 5.87
N LEU A 99 -3.00 13.83 7.11
CA LEU A 99 -2.18 13.59 8.29
C LEU A 99 -1.88 12.10 8.49
N ASN A 100 -2.92 11.25 8.48
CA ASN A 100 -2.73 9.81 8.69
C ASN A 100 -1.81 9.18 7.64
N ASN A 101 -1.98 9.53 6.36
CA ASN A 101 -1.15 8.95 5.31
C ASN A 101 0.26 9.53 5.31
N LEU A 102 0.44 10.81 5.64
CA LEU A 102 1.79 11.38 5.84
C LEU A 102 2.52 10.66 6.97
N ASP A 103 1.88 10.44 8.12
CA ASP A 103 2.50 9.71 9.24
C ASP A 103 2.90 8.29 8.84
N ILE A 104 1.98 7.54 8.21
CA ILE A 104 2.25 6.17 7.72
C ILE A 104 3.43 6.17 6.75
N ASN A 105 3.39 7.03 5.72
CA ASN A 105 4.37 7.07 4.64
C ASN A 105 5.75 7.50 5.17
N LEU A 106 5.80 8.57 5.96
CA LEU A 106 7.04 9.11 6.52
C LEU A 106 7.69 8.11 7.47
N ASN A 107 6.91 7.48 8.35
CA ASN A 107 7.42 6.47 9.27
C ASN A 107 8.01 5.29 8.50
N ILE A 108 7.25 4.73 7.54
CA ILE A 108 7.72 3.58 6.75
C ILE A 108 9.01 3.92 6.00
N VAL A 109 9.07 5.05 5.30
CA VAL A 109 10.25 5.43 4.52
C VAL A 109 11.47 5.64 5.42
N LYS A 110 11.32 6.37 6.54
CA LYS A 110 12.41 6.59 7.50
C LYS A 110 12.91 5.30 8.13
N ILE A 111 11.99 4.39 8.50
CA ILE A 111 12.32 3.09 9.09
C ILE A 111 12.99 2.18 8.08
N CYS A 112 12.54 2.15 6.83
CA CYS A 112 13.19 1.38 5.77
C CYS A 112 14.65 1.84 5.57
N HIS A 113 14.89 3.15 5.55
CA HIS A 113 16.24 3.69 5.51
C HIS A 113 17.06 3.28 6.75
N LYS A 114 16.50 3.48 7.96
CA LYS A 114 17.17 3.18 9.23
C LYS A 114 17.63 1.73 9.35
N TYR A 115 16.82 0.77 8.89
CA TYR A 115 17.13 -0.66 8.95
C TYR A 115 17.69 -1.20 7.62
N SER A 116 18.17 -0.32 6.73
CA SER A 116 18.83 -0.70 5.47
C SER A 116 17.99 -1.61 4.56
N ILE A 117 16.68 -1.37 4.48
CA ILE A 117 15.77 -2.03 3.54
C ILE A 117 15.92 -1.35 2.19
N THR A 118 16.84 -1.82 1.35
CA THR A 118 17.22 -1.15 0.10
C THR A 118 16.37 -1.53 -1.10
N ARG A 119 15.40 -2.44 -0.94
CA ARG A 119 14.53 -2.94 -2.00
C ARG A 119 13.06 -2.75 -1.61
N GLY A 120 12.27 -2.12 -2.46
CA GLY A 120 10.92 -1.77 -2.08
C GLY A 120 9.97 -1.36 -3.21
N ILE A 121 8.70 -1.70 -3.05
CA ILE A 121 7.60 -1.26 -3.92
C ILE A 121 6.62 -0.44 -3.06
N PHE A 122 6.27 0.75 -3.54
CA PHE A 122 5.37 1.67 -2.85
C PHE A 122 4.15 1.97 -3.71
N ALA A 123 2.95 1.64 -3.20
CA ALA A 123 1.72 1.85 -3.95
C ALA A 123 1.21 3.29 -3.84
N LEU A 124 1.02 3.91 -5.01
CA LEU A 124 0.33 5.18 -5.19
C LEU A 124 -1.12 4.94 -5.63
N SER A 125 -1.71 5.88 -6.37
CA SER A 125 -3.07 5.75 -6.91
C SER A 125 -3.25 6.73 -8.07
N THR A 126 -4.09 6.42 -9.04
CA THR A 126 -4.42 7.33 -10.14
C THR A 126 -5.06 8.65 -9.70
N CYS A 127 -5.63 8.73 -8.49
CA CYS A 127 -6.17 10.00 -7.99
C CYS A 127 -5.09 11.06 -7.67
N ILE A 128 -3.81 10.70 -7.75
CA ILE A 128 -2.72 11.65 -7.62
C ILE A 128 -2.55 12.51 -8.87
N PHE A 129 -3.11 12.15 -10.02
CA PHE A 129 -2.96 12.97 -11.22
C PHE A 129 -3.71 14.30 -11.09
N PRO A 130 -3.27 15.35 -11.81
CA PRO A 130 -3.99 16.60 -11.85
C PRO A 130 -5.44 16.42 -12.31
N GLU A 131 -6.36 17.21 -11.77
CA GLU A 131 -7.77 17.22 -12.19
C GLU A 131 -7.90 17.60 -13.68
N LYS A 132 -7.05 18.52 -14.13
CA LYS A 132 -6.93 18.93 -15.53
C LYS A 132 -5.63 18.33 -16.09
N CYS A 133 -5.75 17.21 -16.78
CA CYS A 133 -4.63 16.51 -17.41
C CYS A 133 -5.11 15.92 -18.74
N ASP A 134 -4.26 15.97 -19.76
CA ASP A 134 -4.56 15.33 -21.05
C ASP A 134 -4.54 13.81 -20.92
N LEU A 135 -5.34 13.14 -21.75
CA LEU A 135 -5.39 11.68 -21.82
C LEU A 135 -4.59 11.17 -23.04
N PRO A 136 -3.88 10.04 -22.91
CA PRO A 136 -3.78 9.19 -21.72
C PRO A 136 -2.94 9.82 -20.60
N LEU A 137 -3.21 9.44 -19.35
CA LEU A 137 -2.38 9.82 -18.22
C LEU A 137 -0.99 9.16 -18.36
N ILE A 138 0.06 9.98 -18.30
CA ILE A 138 1.47 9.55 -18.30
C ILE A 138 2.13 9.94 -16.97
N GLU A 139 3.06 9.13 -16.49
CA GLU A 139 3.68 9.27 -15.16
C GLU A 139 4.37 10.62 -14.93
N GLU A 140 4.87 11.26 -16.00
CA GLU A 140 5.49 12.58 -15.95
C GLU A 140 4.52 13.65 -15.43
N ASN A 141 3.22 13.51 -15.72
CA ASN A 141 2.21 14.52 -15.40
C ASN A 141 1.75 14.49 -13.93
N VAL A 142 2.26 13.58 -13.08
CA VAL A 142 1.78 13.42 -11.68
C VAL A 142 1.81 14.73 -10.90
N HIS A 143 2.81 15.59 -11.15
CA HIS A 143 3.01 16.84 -10.42
C HIS A 143 2.61 18.10 -11.21
N ASP A 144 2.07 17.95 -12.42
CA ASP A 144 1.79 19.04 -13.36
C ASP A 144 0.42 19.68 -13.14
N GLY A 145 0.13 20.03 -11.88
CA GLY A 145 -1.09 20.71 -11.48
C GLY A 145 -1.75 20.11 -10.25
N ARG A 146 -2.87 20.70 -9.84
CA ARG A 146 -3.58 20.33 -8.62
C ARG A 146 -4.39 19.06 -8.82
N CYS A 147 -4.36 18.16 -7.83
CA CYS A 147 -5.28 17.02 -7.77
C CYS A 147 -6.72 17.46 -7.48
N HIS A 148 -7.69 16.58 -7.70
CA HIS A 148 -9.10 16.89 -7.49
C HIS A 148 -9.42 17.17 -6.00
N LEU A 149 -10.27 18.16 -5.73
CA LEU A 149 -10.55 18.64 -4.36
C LEU A 149 -11.18 17.59 -3.43
N SER A 150 -11.90 16.61 -4.00
CA SER A 150 -12.61 15.59 -3.21
C SER A 150 -11.68 14.63 -2.47
N ASN A 151 -10.40 14.56 -2.82
CA ASN A 151 -9.42 13.66 -2.21
C ASN A 151 -8.04 14.31 -2.07
N GLU A 152 -7.99 15.64 -2.08
CA GLU A 152 -6.76 16.43 -2.07
C GLU A 152 -5.78 15.98 -0.97
N GLY A 153 -6.27 15.70 0.24
CA GLY A 153 -5.42 15.26 1.35
C GLY A 153 -4.76 13.90 1.08
N TYR A 154 -5.54 12.92 0.63
CA TYR A 154 -5.02 11.60 0.27
C TYR A 154 -4.06 11.70 -0.93
N SER A 155 -4.47 12.35 -2.01
CA SER A 155 -3.69 12.51 -3.23
C SER A 155 -2.36 13.21 -2.99
N THR A 156 -2.38 14.29 -2.19
CA THR A 156 -1.16 15.02 -1.78
C THR A 156 -0.22 14.11 -0.97
N SER A 157 -0.75 13.34 -0.01
CA SER A 157 0.09 12.43 0.78
C SER A 157 0.80 11.36 -0.07
N LYS A 158 0.16 10.89 -1.15
CA LYS A 158 0.73 9.93 -2.09
C LYS A 158 1.75 10.58 -3.04
N ARG A 159 1.53 11.82 -3.48
CA ARG A 159 2.56 12.60 -4.20
C ARG A 159 3.81 12.83 -3.35
N VAL A 160 3.64 13.15 -2.06
CA VAL A 160 4.75 13.27 -1.12
C VAL A 160 5.50 11.94 -0.98
N LEU A 161 4.80 10.81 -0.93
CA LEU A 161 5.45 9.48 -0.92
C LEU A 161 6.30 9.23 -2.17
N GLU A 162 5.81 9.58 -3.37
CA GLU A 162 6.60 9.47 -4.61
C GLU A 162 7.91 10.26 -4.49
N ILE A 163 7.83 11.53 -4.08
CA ILE A 163 9.00 12.41 -3.92
C ILE A 163 9.97 11.83 -2.89
N LEU A 164 9.46 11.36 -1.74
CA LEU A 164 10.29 10.72 -0.72
C LEU A 164 11.05 9.53 -1.31
N VAL A 165 10.35 8.60 -1.95
CA VAL A 165 10.96 7.40 -2.54
C VAL A 165 12.01 7.79 -3.59
N ARG A 166 11.72 8.76 -4.45
CA ARG A 166 12.64 9.28 -5.46
C ARG A 166 13.89 9.92 -4.84
N CYS A 167 13.74 10.82 -3.87
CA CYS A 167 14.85 11.45 -3.16
C CYS A 167 15.76 10.43 -2.46
N TYR A 168 15.18 9.42 -1.80
CA TYR A 168 15.97 8.35 -1.16
C TYR A 168 16.70 7.49 -2.20
N ARG A 169 16.04 7.15 -3.31
CA ARG A 169 16.66 6.42 -4.42
C ARG A 169 17.84 7.18 -5.01
N GLU A 170 17.69 8.47 -5.30
CA GLU A 170 18.75 9.31 -5.87
C GLU A 170 19.93 9.48 -4.90
N LYS A 171 19.66 9.69 -3.61
CA LYS A 171 20.71 9.92 -2.62
C LYS A 171 21.45 8.66 -2.19
N TYR A 172 20.77 7.52 -2.08
CA TYR A 172 21.32 6.29 -1.49
C TYR A 172 21.37 5.11 -2.45
N ASN A 173 21.02 5.30 -3.72
CA ASN A 173 21.00 4.25 -4.75
C ASN A 173 20.12 3.03 -4.37
N TYR A 174 18.97 3.29 -3.75
CA TYR A 174 18.02 2.23 -3.37
C TYR A 174 17.23 1.71 -4.56
N GLN A 175 16.94 0.41 -4.56
CA GLN A 175 16.05 -0.25 -5.52
C GLN A 175 14.59 -0.08 -5.08
N TRP A 176 14.19 1.17 -4.88
CA TRP A 176 12.82 1.54 -4.55
C TRP A 176 12.08 2.05 -5.79
N MET A 177 10.83 1.63 -5.93
CA MET A 177 9.97 2.08 -7.01
C MET A 177 8.55 2.34 -6.50
N CYS A 178 7.88 3.28 -7.14
CA CYS A 178 6.46 3.51 -6.97
C CYS A 178 5.69 2.81 -8.10
N ILE A 179 4.50 2.31 -7.77
CA ILE A 179 3.54 1.82 -8.77
C ILE A 179 2.24 2.61 -8.65
N ILE A 180 1.59 2.89 -9.78
CA ILE A 180 0.32 3.63 -9.83
C ILE A 180 -0.76 2.69 -10.36
N PRO A 181 -1.39 1.88 -9.49
CA PRO A 181 -2.52 1.08 -9.92
C PRO A 181 -3.72 1.98 -10.26
N THR A 182 -4.48 1.55 -11.27
CA THR A 182 -5.80 2.10 -11.60
C THR A 182 -6.84 1.64 -10.58
N ASN A 183 -8.12 1.79 -10.90
CA ASN A 183 -9.20 1.27 -10.05
C ASN A 183 -9.06 -0.26 -9.93
N ILE A 184 -8.88 -0.73 -8.69
CA ILE A 184 -8.79 -2.15 -8.33
C ILE A 184 -10.12 -2.56 -7.70
N TYR A 185 -10.57 -3.79 -7.98
CA TYR A 185 -11.71 -4.42 -7.30
C TYR A 185 -11.43 -5.92 -7.17
N GLY A 186 -12.10 -6.59 -6.22
CA GLY A 186 -11.95 -8.03 -6.06
C GLY A 186 -12.60 -8.59 -4.80
N LYS A 187 -12.36 -9.89 -4.55
CA LYS A 187 -12.95 -10.68 -3.44
C LYS A 187 -12.78 -10.06 -2.06
N TYR A 188 -11.71 -9.30 -1.83
CA TYR A 188 -11.31 -8.76 -0.53
C TYR A 188 -11.54 -7.25 -0.40
N ASP A 189 -12.36 -6.67 -1.28
CA ASP A 189 -12.66 -5.24 -1.25
C ASP A 189 -13.66 -4.89 -0.14
N ASN A 190 -13.85 -3.60 0.11
CA ASN A 190 -14.83 -3.10 1.06
C ASN A 190 -16.21 -3.01 0.41
N PHE A 191 -17.09 -3.98 0.71
CA PHE A 191 -18.48 -4.04 0.23
C PHE A 191 -19.47 -3.21 1.07
N ASN A 192 -18.99 -2.37 2.00
CA ASN A 192 -19.88 -1.48 2.76
C ASN A 192 -20.54 -0.45 1.82
N LEU A 193 -21.85 -0.24 1.95
CA LEU A 193 -22.62 0.62 1.06
C LEU A 193 -22.28 2.12 1.17
N GLU A 194 -21.79 2.57 2.33
CA GLU A 194 -21.48 3.97 2.60
C GLU A 194 -20.00 4.29 2.33
N ASN A 195 -19.11 3.38 2.74
CA ASN A 195 -17.67 3.60 2.76
C ASN A 195 -16.89 2.77 1.73
N GLY A 196 -17.57 1.89 0.99
CA GLY A 196 -16.99 1.07 -0.07
C GLY A 196 -16.70 1.85 -1.36
N HIS A 197 -15.85 1.27 -2.21
CA HIS A 197 -15.61 1.79 -3.54
C HIS A 197 -16.79 1.52 -4.48
N VAL A 198 -16.83 2.19 -5.64
CA VAL A 198 -17.98 2.15 -6.55
C VAL A 198 -18.38 0.72 -6.93
N ILE A 199 -17.44 -0.10 -7.40
CA ILE A 199 -17.70 -1.47 -7.85
C ILE A 199 -18.23 -2.37 -6.71
N PRO A 200 -17.55 -2.53 -5.56
CA PRO A 200 -18.06 -3.41 -4.49
C PRO A 200 -19.40 -2.91 -3.91
N SER A 201 -19.62 -1.58 -3.83
CA SER A 201 -20.91 -1.02 -3.41
C SER A 201 -22.04 -1.34 -4.40
N ILE A 202 -21.78 -1.32 -5.71
CA ILE A 202 -22.78 -1.72 -6.73
C ILE A 202 -23.09 -3.22 -6.61
N ILE A 203 -22.07 -4.06 -6.46
CA ILE A 203 -22.25 -5.52 -6.30
C ILE A 203 -23.17 -5.80 -5.10
N HIS A 204 -22.93 -5.14 -3.97
CA HIS A 204 -23.74 -5.32 -2.77
C HIS A 204 -25.18 -4.83 -2.97
N LYS A 205 -25.39 -3.67 -3.63
CA LYS A 205 -26.75 -3.18 -3.96
C LYS A 205 -27.54 -4.16 -4.82
N ILE A 206 -26.92 -4.74 -5.85
CA ILE A 206 -27.56 -5.72 -6.73
C ILE A 206 -27.89 -7.00 -5.96
N TYR A 207 -26.98 -7.47 -5.09
CA TYR A 207 -27.22 -8.62 -4.23
C TYR A 207 -28.44 -8.41 -3.31
N LEU A 208 -28.55 -7.25 -2.66
CA LEU A 208 -29.70 -6.90 -1.82
C LEU A 208 -30.99 -6.78 -2.63
N ALA A 209 -30.93 -6.22 -3.84
CA ALA A 209 -32.09 -6.10 -4.72
C ALA A 209 -32.62 -7.45 -5.21
N LYS A 210 -31.76 -8.49 -5.30
CA LYS A 210 -32.19 -9.86 -5.63
C LYS A 210 -32.92 -10.55 -4.48
N GLY A 211 -32.68 -10.11 -3.25
CA GLY A 211 -33.32 -10.65 -2.04
C GLY A 211 -34.68 -10.02 -1.72
N ASN A 212 -35.10 -9.02 -2.50
CA ASN A 212 -36.41 -8.36 -2.44
C ASN A 212 -37.23 -8.69 -3.69
#